data_AF-A0A6C0LC81-F1
#
_entry.id   AF-A0A6C0LC81-F1
#
_cell.length_a   1.000
_cell.length_b   1.000
_cell.length_c   1.000
_cell.angle_alpha   90.00
_cell.angle_beta   90.00
_cell.angle_gamma   90.00
#
_symmetry.space_group_name_H-M   'P 1'
#
loop_
_entity.id
_entity.type
_entity.pdbx_description
1 polymer ?
#
loop_
_entity_poly.entity_id
_entity_poly.type
_entity_poly.pdbx_seq_one_letter_code
_entity_poly.pdbx_strand_id
1 'polypeptide(L)'
;MSIGDDIIIRLIRSEIKENDDVIKIRRRLHHHQSFLLRYTDGLVINKVWINDKTIIELMKYLENLFLCLSYDNDPFIKLQISIASYPIIFIKIDEEFKEDLKYSLLGIIYDELIKPAAYFTR
;
A
#
# COMPACT_ATOMS: atom_id res chain seq x y z
N MET A 1 -7.93 -17.13 11.39
CA MET A 1 -7.92 -15.70 11.01
C MET A 1 -7.45 -15.63 9.57
N SER A 2 -8.33 -15.10 8.71
CA SER A 2 -8.27 -15.22 7.25
C SER A 2 -7.05 -14.52 6.66
N ILE A 3 -6.64 -14.99 5.50
CA ILE A 3 -5.55 -14.49 4.66
C ILE A 3 -5.94 -13.15 3.97
N GLY A 4 -7.07 -12.52 4.33
CA GLY A 4 -7.81 -11.60 3.46
C GLY A 4 -7.81 -10.10 3.78
N ASP A 5 -7.35 -9.64 4.95
CA ASP A 5 -7.57 -8.23 5.38
C ASP A 5 -6.36 -7.31 5.14
N ASP A 6 -5.35 -7.77 4.39
CA ASP A 6 -4.15 -6.95 4.14
C ASP A 6 -4.41 -6.00 2.97
N ILE A 7 -4.09 -4.71 3.15
CA ILE A 7 -3.87 -3.82 2.01
C ILE A 7 -2.48 -4.11 1.47
N ILE A 8 -2.39 -4.38 0.16
CA ILE A 8 -1.13 -4.65 -0.52
C ILE A 8 -0.89 -3.57 -1.56
N ILE A 9 0.20 -2.82 -1.40
CA ILE A 9 0.69 -1.85 -2.36
C ILE A 9 1.95 -2.44 -2.99
N ARG A 10 1.94 -2.57 -4.32
CA ARG A 10 3.06 -3.09 -5.08
C ARG A 10 3.58 -2.01 -6.02
N LEU A 11 4.86 -1.69 -5.87
CA LEU A 11 5.57 -0.73 -6.70
C LEU A 11 6.30 -1.51 -7.79
N ILE A 12 5.82 -1.38 -9.02
CA ILE A 12 6.27 -2.20 -10.15
C ILE A 12 7.42 -1.48 -10.84
N ARG A 13 8.58 -2.13 -10.92
CA ARG A 13 9.79 -1.57 -11.55
C ARG A 13 9.93 -1.97 -13.02
N SER A 14 9.52 -3.19 -13.34
CA SER A 14 9.74 -3.79 -14.65
C SER A 14 8.74 -4.91 -14.92
N GLU A 15 8.92 -5.66 -16.01
CA GLU A 15 8.14 -6.86 -16.27
C GLU A 15 8.51 -8.04 -15.36
N ILE A 16 9.69 -7.99 -14.73
CA ILE A 16 10.16 -9.02 -13.79
C ILE A 16 9.49 -8.77 -12.44
N LYS A 17 8.49 -9.60 -12.14
CA LYS A 17 7.61 -9.47 -10.98
C LYS A 17 8.33 -9.58 -9.64
N GLU A 18 9.40 -10.35 -9.60
CA GLU A 18 10.21 -10.61 -8.40
C GLU A 18 10.98 -9.37 -7.93
N ASN A 19 11.25 -8.43 -8.85
CA ASN A 19 11.98 -7.20 -8.56
C ASN A 19 11.09 -6.10 -7.98
N ASP A 20 9.78 -6.33 -7.90
CA ASP A 20 8.85 -5.32 -7.44
C ASP A 20 8.92 -5.18 -5.92
N ASP A 21 8.78 -3.94 -5.46
CA ASP A 21 8.68 -3.68 -4.04
C ASP A 21 7.24 -3.94 -3.58
N VAL A 22 7.11 -4.52 -2.40
CA VAL A 22 5.80 -4.85 -1.84
C VAL A 22 5.68 -4.30 -0.43
N ILE A 23 4.67 -3.46 -0.24
CA ILE A 23 4.22 -2.97 1.05
C ILE A 23 2.93 -3.71 1.40
N LYS A 24 2.90 -4.36 2.56
CA LYS A 24 1.71 -4.99 3.13
C LYS A 24 1.35 -4.30 4.43
N ILE A 25 0.08 -3.93 4.56
CA ILE A 25 -0.46 -3.25 5.73
C ILE A 25 -1.51 -4.16 6.33
N ARG A 26 -1.32 -4.54 7.59
CA ARG A 26 -2.26 -5.38 8.33
C ARG A 26 -2.75 -4.67 9.57
N ARG A 27 -4.07 -4.56 9.74
CA ARG A 27 -4.68 -4.07 10.98
C ARG A 27 -4.48 -5.09 12.12
N ARG A 28 -4.12 -4.61 13.31
CA ARG A 28 -4.04 -5.43 14.53
C ARG A 28 -5.32 -5.26 15.34
N LEU A 29 -5.94 -6.37 15.73
CA LEU A 29 -7.21 -6.37 16.47
C LEU A 29 -7.06 -6.05 17.97
N HIS A 30 -5.87 -6.24 18.55
CA HIS A 30 -5.68 -6.29 20.00
C HIS A 30 -5.15 -5.00 20.65
N HIS A 31 -4.70 -4.02 19.87
CA HIS A 31 -4.21 -2.73 20.38
C HIS A 31 -4.88 -1.59 19.62
N HIS A 32 -5.20 -0.50 20.33
CA HIS A 32 -5.71 0.76 19.77
C HIS A 32 -5.10 1.05 18.39
N GLN A 33 -5.94 1.00 17.34
CA GLN A 33 -5.65 1.34 15.93
C GLN A 33 -4.17 1.24 15.51
N SER A 34 -3.57 0.06 15.70
CA SER A 34 -2.19 -0.23 15.30
C SER A 34 -2.17 -1.08 14.04
N PHE A 35 -1.19 -0.81 13.18
CA PHE A 35 -1.04 -1.42 11.87
C PHE A 35 0.37 -1.97 11.73
N LEU A 36 0.47 -3.24 11.37
CA LEU A 36 1.72 -3.86 11.01
C LEU A 36 2.02 -3.52 9.55
N LEU A 37 3.07 -2.72 9.34
CA LEU A 37 3.63 -2.45 8.03
C LEU A 37 4.76 -3.44 7.75
N ARG A 38 4.70 -4.13 6.62
CA ARG A 38 5.79 -4.97 6.10
C ARG A 38 6.21 -4.44 4.73
N TYR A 39 7.47 -4.11 4.58
CA TYR A 39 8.06 -3.70 3.31
C TYR A 39 9.06 -4.76 2.84
N THR A 40 8.98 -5.13 1.57
CA THR A 40 9.91 -6.05 0.89
C THR A 40 10.49 -5.31 -0.31
N ASP A 41 11.81 -5.26 -0.40
CA ASP A 41 12.54 -4.70 -1.53
C ASP A 41 12.85 -5.85 -2.49
N GLY A 42 12.32 -5.78 -3.71
CA GLY A 42 12.47 -6.87 -4.68
C GLY A 42 13.91 -7.06 -5.17
N LEU A 43 14.78 -6.07 -4.99
CA LEU A 43 16.19 -6.14 -5.38
C LEU A 43 17.08 -6.67 -4.26
N VAL A 44 16.60 -6.72 -3.01
CA VAL A 44 17.36 -7.19 -1.85
C VAL A 44 16.80 -8.51 -1.33
N ILE A 45 17.46 -9.59 -1.73
CA ILE A 45 17.07 -10.97 -1.39
C ILE A 45 16.94 -11.15 0.13
N ASN A 46 15.83 -11.76 0.55
CA ASN A 46 15.52 -12.13 1.95
C ASN A 46 15.46 -10.97 2.95
N LYS A 47 15.32 -9.72 2.50
CA LYS A 47 15.17 -8.57 3.39
C LYS A 47 13.72 -8.12 3.47
N VAL A 48 13.19 -8.14 4.69
CA VAL A 48 11.85 -7.66 5.00
C VAL A 48 11.95 -6.71 6.19
N TRP A 49 11.47 -5.50 6.02
CA TRP A 49 11.35 -4.53 7.09
C TRP A 49 9.95 -4.60 7.69
N ILE A 50 9.88 -4.67 9.01
CA ILE A 50 8.62 -4.80 9.73
C ILE A 50 8.57 -3.71 10.79
N ASN A 51 7.47 -2.97 10.84
CA ASN A 51 7.25 -1.93 11.83
C ASN A 51 5.77 -1.84 12.20
N ASP A 52 5.48 -1.59 13.47
CA ASP A 52 4.14 -1.24 13.93
C ASP A 52 3.95 0.28 13.82
N LYS A 53 2.82 0.71 13.29
CA LYS A 53 2.48 2.12 13.08
C LYS A 53 1.09 2.42 13.62
N THR A 54 0.92 3.61 14.19
CA THR A 54 -0.40 4.22 14.35
C THR A 54 -0.97 4.60 12.99
N ILE A 55 -2.28 4.88 12.90
CA ILE A 55 -2.87 5.38 11.66
C ILE A 55 -2.17 6.66 11.15
N ILE A 56 -1.83 7.58 12.04
CA ILE A 56 -1.20 8.86 11.67
C ILE A 56 0.17 8.62 11.05
N GLU A 57 1.00 7.77 11.67
CA GLU A 57 2.33 7.44 11.16
C GLU A 57 2.27 6.66 9.83
N LEU A 58 1.26 5.81 9.67
CA LEU A 58 1.04 5.06 8.44
C LEU A 58 0.62 5.98 7.30
N MET A 59 -0.35 6.88 7.54
CA MET A 59 -0.80 7.82 6.51
C MET A 59 0.32 8.76 6.08
N LYS A 60 1.10 9.28 7.03
CA LYS A 60 2.27 10.11 6.71
C LYS A 60 3.34 9.34 5.92
N TYR A 61 3.53 8.07 6.22
CA TYR A 61 4.43 7.21 5.45
C TYR A 61 3.95 7.05 3.99
N LEU A 62 2.67 6.78 3.79
CA LEU A 62 2.08 6.62 2.45
C LEU A 62 2.05 7.92 1.66
N GLU A 63 1.75 9.04 2.31
CA GLU A 63 1.80 10.38 1.71
C GLU A 63 3.20 10.69 1.17
N ASN A 64 4.23 10.48 2.00
CA ASN A 64 5.63 10.66 1.57
C ASN A 64 6.00 9.71 0.42
N LEU A 65 5.57 8.44 0.49
CA LEU A 65 5.80 7.48 -0.60
C LEU A 65 5.17 7.97 -1.91
N PHE A 66 3.91 8.40 -1.87
CA PHE A 66 3.18 8.86 -3.05
C PHE A 66 3.73 10.19 -3.60
N LEU A 67 4.30 11.03 -2.73
CA LEU A 67 5.05 12.21 -3.16
C LEU A 67 6.33 11.80 -3.91
N CYS A 68 7.06 10.81 -3.39
CA CYS A 68 8.30 10.35 -4.00
C CYS A 68 8.10 9.70 -5.38
N LEU A 69 7.00 8.97 -5.56
CA LEU A 69 6.66 8.30 -6.83
C LEU A 69 6.43 9.27 -8.01
N SER A 70 6.39 10.59 -7.80
CA SER A 70 6.26 11.57 -8.88
C SER A 70 7.53 12.32 -9.23
N TYR A 71 8.69 11.91 -8.73
CA TYR A 71 9.96 12.49 -9.16
C TYR A 71 10.48 11.80 -10.42
N ASP A 72 11.03 12.58 -11.35
CA ASP A 72 11.48 12.14 -12.70
C ASP A 72 12.52 11.00 -12.72
N ASN A 73 13.08 10.60 -11.57
CA ASN A 73 14.10 9.55 -11.45
C ASN A 73 13.61 8.33 -10.67
N ASP A 74 12.30 8.20 -10.42
CA ASP A 74 11.79 7.04 -9.71
C ASP A 74 11.86 5.78 -10.59
N PRO A 75 12.50 4.68 -10.11
CA PRO A 75 12.55 3.41 -10.84
C PRO A 75 11.20 2.68 -11.00
N PHE A 76 10.11 3.17 -10.41
CA PHE A 76 8.80 2.53 -10.51
C PHE A 76 7.98 3.08 -11.69
N ILE A 77 7.48 2.17 -12.53
CA ILE A 77 6.67 2.50 -13.72
C ILE A 77 5.17 2.40 -13.46
N LYS A 78 4.75 1.53 -12.53
CA LYS A 78 3.34 1.28 -12.22
C LYS A 78 3.14 1.06 -10.74
N LEU A 79 1.95 1.41 -10.27
CA LEU A 79 1.46 1.15 -8.94
C LEU A 79 0.28 0.17 -9.02
N GLN A 80 0.34 -0.91 -8.26
CA GLN A 80 -0.80 -1.81 -8.05
C GLN A 80 -1.23 -1.74 -6.59
N ILE A 81 -2.52 -1.54 -6.34
CA ILE A 81 -3.09 -1.53 -4.99
C ILE A 81 -4.19 -2.58 -4.92
N SER A 82 -4.06 -3.48 -3.95
CA SER A 82 -5.07 -4.49 -3.63
C SER A 82 -5.66 -4.15 -2.27
N ILE A 83 -6.96 -3.87 -2.27
CA ILE A 83 -7.78 -3.61 -1.08
C ILE A 83 -8.95 -4.58 -1.16
N ALA A 84 -9.23 -5.33 -0.10
CA ALA A 84 -10.15 -6.46 -0.21
C ALA A 84 -11.61 -6.04 -0.49
N SER A 85 -12.01 -4.80 -0.17
CA SER A 85 -13.32 -4.24 -0.51
C SER A 85 -13.40 -3.55 -1.90
N TYR A 86 -12.29 -3.47 -2.65
CA TYR A 86 -12.23 -2.78 -3.95
C TYR A 86 -11.72 -3.70 -5.07
N PRO A 87 -12.06 -3.42 -6.34
CA PRO A 87 -11.32 -3.98 -7.47
C PRO A 87 -9.83 -3.64 -7.35
N ILE A 88 -8.96 -4.53 -7.85
CA ILE A 88 -7.52 -4.26 -7.89
C ILE A 88 -7.28 -3.02 -8.76
N ILE A 89 -6.60 -2.03 -8.19
CA ILE A 89 -6.31 -0.76 -8.83
C ILE A 89 -4.92 -0.86 -9.48
N PHE A 90 -4.82 -0.46 -10.75
CA PHE A 90 -3.57 -0.35 -11.49
C PHE A 90 -3.43 1.07 -12.02
N ILE A 91 -2.24 1.66 -11.83
CA ILE A 91 -1.97 3.05 -12.19
C ILE A 91 -0.60 3.11 -12.84
N LYS A 92 -0.49 3.75 -14.01
CA LYS A 92 0.80 4.13 -14.58
C LYS A 92 1.30 5.41 -13.92
N ILE A 93 2.52 5.38 -13.40
CA ILE A 93 3.04 6.46 -12.56
C ILE A 93 3.19 7.76 -13.37
N ASP A 94 3.86 7.71 -14.52
CA ASP A 94 4.15 8.89 -15.35
C ASP A 94 2.91 9.53 -16.01
N GLU A 95 1.87 8.73 -16.25
CA GLU A 95 0.68 9.18 -17.01
C GLU A 95 -0.47 9.61 -16.08
N GLU A 96 -0.71 8.84 -15.01
CA GLU A 96 -1.97 8.87 -14.25
C GLU A 96 -1.79 9.33 -12.80
N PHE A 97 -0.60 9.18 -12.21
CA PHE A 97 -0.37 9.38 -10.76
C PHE A 97 -0.19 10.84 -10.34
N LYS A 98 -1.18 11.67 -10.69
CA LYS A 98 -1.26 13.10 -10.40
C LYS A 98 -1.80 13.36 -9.00
N GLU A 99 -1.63 14.59 -8.52
CA GLU A 99 -1.96 15.01 -7.15
C GLU A 99 -3.39 14.64 -6.71
N ASP A 100 -4.41 14.92 -7.52
CA ASP A 100 -5.81 14.58 -7.20
C ASP A 100 -6.03 13.07 -6.98
N LEU A 101 -5.36 12.24 -7.80
CA LEU A 101 -5.45 10.79 -7.68
C LEU A 101 -4.74 10.31 -6.41
N LYS A 102 -3.59 10.89 -6.06
CA LYS A 102 -2.86 10.57 -4.82
C LYS A 102 -3.72 10.79 -3.58
N TYR A 103 -4.36 11.96 -3.47
CA TYR A 103 -5.26 12.25 -2.35
C TYR A 103 -6.46 11.31 -2.31
N SER A 104 -7.05 11.01 -3.47
CA SER A 104 -8.17 10.08 -3.57
C SER A 104 -7.80 8.68 -3.08
N LEU A 105 -6.63 8.16 -3.47
CA LEU A 105 -6.14 6.85 -3.03
C LEU A 105 -5.81 6.81 -1.55
N LEU A 106 -5.20 7.86 -1.01
CA LEU A 106 -4.95 7.98 0.43
C LEU A 106 -6.27 7.95 1.22
N GLY A 107 -7.31 8.62 0.72
CA GLY A 107 -8.65 8.58 1.30
C GLY A 107 -9.25 7.18 1.31
N ILE A 108 -9.20 6.47 0.17
CA ILE A 108 -9.69 5.08 0.07
C ILE A 108 -8.95 4.16 1.05
N ILE A 109 -7.62 4.26 1.13
CA ILE A 109 -6.82 3.44 2.05
C ILE A 109 -7.17 3.77 3.51
N TYR A 110 -7.29 5.05 3.85
CA TYR A 110 -7.65 5.48 5.20
C TYR A 110 -9.02 4.94 5.62
N ASP A 111 -10.02 5.07 4.75
CA ASP A 111 -11.38 4.63 5.03
C ASP A 111 -11.45 3.12 5.25
N GLU A 112 -10.76 2.33 4.40
CA GLU A 112 -10.69 0.88 4.60
C GLU A 112 -10.02 0.51 5.94
N LEU A 113 -8.95 1.20 6.31
CA LEU A 113 -8.21 0.87 7.54
C LEU A 113 -9.02 1.17 8.80
N ILE A 114 -9.81 2.26 8.82
CA ILE A 114 -10.60 2.68 9.97
C ILE A 114 -11.98 2.00 9.99
N LYS A 115 -12.66 2.00 8.85
CA LYS A 115 -14.02 1.46 8.65
C LYS A 115 -13.99 0.45 7.49
N PRO A 116 -13.35 -0.71 7.68
CA PRO A 116 -13.32 -1.73 6.64
C PRO A 116 -14.75 -2.08 6.26
N ALA A 117 -15.00 -2.21 4.96
CA ALA A 117 -16.31 -2.64 4.51
C ALA A 117 -16.65 -3.95 5.23
N ALA A 118 -17.82 -4.01 5.87
CA ALA A 118 -18.27 -5.22 6.52
C ALA A 118 -18.43 -6.28 5.42
N TYR A 119 -17.47 -7.20 5.30
CA TYR A 119 -17.66 -8.38 4.47
C TYR A 119 -18.92 -9.08 4.96
N PHE A 120 -19.68 -9.66 4.03
CA PHE A 120 -20.74 -10.61 4.36
C PHE A 120 -20.13 -11.67 5.30
N THR A 121 -20.34 -11.50 6.61
CA THR A 121 -20.10 -12.51 7.62
C THR A 121 -21.07 -13.64 7.30
N ARG A 122 -20.57 -14.66 6.61
CA ARG A 122 -21.17 -15.98 6.56
C ARG A 122 -20.23 -16.95 7.24
#